data_AF-A0A930HT82-F1
#
_entry.id   AF-A0A930HT82-F1
#
_cell.length_a   1.000
_cell.length_b   1.000
_cell.length_c   1.000
_cell.angle_alpha   90.00
_cell.angle_beta   90.00
_cell.angle_gamma   90.00
#
_symmetry.space_group_name_H-M   'P 1'
#
loop_
_entity.id
_entity.type
_entity.pdbx_description
1 polymer ?
#
loop_
_entity_poly.entity_id
_entity_poly.type
_entity_poly.pdbx_seq_one_letter_code
_entity_poly.pdbx_strand_id
1 'polypeptide(L)'
;AGLESTAITQEAFDMVFGKAGIIFLQVSIFFFAFTTIIGNYIFGEMNVRSLFGKVGVYIFRAVVIGSVFVGAIFAVTFVWEITDTVTGLMVIPNIIALIFLAPQTKAAYKNFLKKRSAGELD
;
A
#
# COMPACT_ATOMS: atom_id res chain seq x y z
N ALA A 1 23.89 -7.62 -17.96
CA ALA A 1 23.38 -7.74 -16.58
C ALA A 1 22.24 -6.74 -16.45
N GLY A 2 21.03 -7.20 -16.15
CA GLY A 2 19.87 -6.31 -16.06
C GLY A 2 20.07 -5.33 -14.92
N LEU A 3 20.02 -4.04 -15.22
CA LEU A 3 20.05 -2.99 -14.22
C LEU A 3 18.82 -3.17 -13.31
N GLU A 4 19.01 -3.09 -12.00
CA GLU A 4 17.89 -3.08 -11.04
C GLU A 4 16.92 -1.94 -11.40
N SER A 5 15.62 -2.14 -11.19
CA SER A 5 14.53 -1.28 -11.67
C SER A 5 14.76 0.22 -11.47
N THR A 6 15.34 0.59 -10.32
CA THR A 6 15.66 1.97 -9.94
C THR A 6 16.82 2.56 -10.75
N ALA A 7 17.82 1.75 -11.12
CA ALA A 7 18.97 2.17 -11.91
C ALA A 7 18.59 2.49 -13.36
N ILE A 8 17.64 1.73 -13.94
CA ILE A 8 17.12 1.99 -15.29
C ILE A 8 16.43 3.36 -15.34
N THR A 9 15.63 3.69 -14.33
CA THR A 9 14.94 4.99 -14.26
C THR A 9 15.92 6.13 -14.02
N GLN A 10 16.97 5.92 -13.23
CA GLN A 10 18.03 6.91 -13.03
C GLN A 10 18.79 7.19 -14.33
N GLU A 11 19.20 6.18 -15.09
CA GLU A 11 19.88 6.37 -16.39
C GLU A 11 18.98 7.06 -17.41
N ALA A 12 17.69 6.73 -17.45
CA ALA A 12 16.73 7.40 -18.34
C ALA A 12 16.59 8.90 -18.01
N PHE A 13 16.55 9.24 -16.73
CA PHE A 13 16.49 10.65 -16.29
C PHE A 13 17.80 11.39 -16.53
N ASP A 14 18.95 10.72 -16.39
CA ASP A 14 20.26 11.31 -16.72
C ASP A 14 20.37 11.62 -18.21
N MET A 15 19.88 10.73 -19.07
CA MET A 15 19.93 10.92 -20.53
C MET A 15 19.15 12.16 -21.00
N VAL A 16 18.04 12.50 -20.33
CA VAL A 16 17.15 13.60 -20.76
C VAL A 16 17.45 14.91 -20.01
N PHE A 17 17.75 14.84 -18.72
CA PHE A 17 17.86 16.01 -17.84
C PHE A 17 19.24 16.14 -17.17
N GLY A 18 20.15 15.20 -17.41
CA GLY A 18 21.46 15.13 -16.76
C GLY A 18 21.37 14.95 -15.24
N LYS A 19 22.47 15.30 -14.56
CA LYS A 19 22.61 15.16 -13.10
C LYS A 19 21.51 15.86 -12.29
N ALA A 20 20.95 16.96 -12.80
CA ALA A 20 19.84 17.66 -12.14
C ALA A 20 18.56 16.79 -12.10
N GLY A 21 18.32 16.00 -13.16
CA GLY A 21 17.21 15.04 -13.23
C GLY A 21 17.33 13.91 -12.21
N ILE A 22 18.55 13.37 -12.01
CA ILE A 22 18.80 12.31 -11.02
C ILE A 22 18.48 12.80 -9.60
N ILE A 23 18.96 14.00 -9.23
CA ILE A 23 18.73 14.56 -7.88
C ILE A 23 17.23 14.77 -7.64
N PHE A 24 16.52 15.34 -8.62
CA PHE A 24 15.08 15.53 -8.53
C PHE A 24 14.32 14.21 -8.37
N LEU A 25 14.70 13.18 -9.15
CA LEU A 25 14.11 11.85 -9.06
C LEU A 25 14.30 11.22 -7.68
N GLN A 26 15.50 11.31 -7.11
CA GLN A 26 15.80 10.78 -5.78
C GLN A 26 14.95 11.43 -4.68
N VAL A 27 14.82 12.77 -4.71
CA VAL A 27 13.95 13.50 -3.76
C VAL A 27 12.49 13.07 -3.91
N SER A 28 12.02 12.91 -5.15
CA SER A 28 10.65 12.49 -5.44
C SER A 28 10.37 11.07 -4.93
N ILE A 29 11.28 10.12 -5.17
CA ILE A 29 11.16 8.74 -4.69
C ILE A 29 11.17 8.69 -3.16
N PHE A 30 12.00 9.52 -2.51
CA PHE A 30 12.03 9.61 -1.05
C PHE A 30 10.66 9.99 -0.48
N PHE A 31 10.04 11.06 -0.98
CA PHE A 31 8.71 11.48 -0.52
C PHE A 31 7.61 10.46 -0.88
N PHE A 32 7.71 9.83 -2.04
CA PHE A 32 6.76 8.80 -2.47
C PHE A 32 6.82 7.56 -1.57
N ALA A 33 8.02 7.04 -1.31
CA ALA A 33 8.23 5.91 -0.42
C ALA A 33 7.76 6.24 1.01
N PHE A 34 8.10 7.42 1.52
CA PHE A 34 7.69 7.87 2.85
C PHE A 34 6.17 7.94 2.99
N THR A 35 5.48 8.56 2.03
CA THR A 35 4.02 8.67 2.04
C THR A 35 3.36 7.29 1.95
N THR A 36 3.93 6.39 1.16
CA THR A 36 3.44 5.01 1.00
C THR A 36 3.57 4.22 2.30
N ILE A 37 4.70 4.33 3.00
CA ILE A 37 4.92 3.67 4.30
C ILE A 37 3.89 4.16 5.32
N ILE A 38 3.65 5.48 5.39
CA ILE A 38 2.65 6.05 6.31
C ILE A 38 1.25 5.54 5.98
N GLY A 39 0.87 5.53 4.70
CA GLY A 39 -0.44 5.01 4.27
C GLY A 39 -0.65 3.56 4.73
N ASN A 40 0.31 2.69 4.45
CA ASN A 40 0.25 1.29 4.85
C ASN A 40 0.27 1.10 6.37
N TYR A 41 1.03 1.93 7.09
CA TYR A 41 1.05 1.93 8.55
C TYR A 41 -0.33 2.25 9.13
N ILE A 42 -1.04 3.26 8.61
CA ILE A 42 -2.38 3.62 9.10
C ILE A 42 -3.36 2.47 8.85
N PHE A 43 -3.35 1.88 7.64
CA PHE A 43 -4.20 0.72 7.34
C PHE A 43 -3.88 -0.47 8.27
N GLY A 44 -2.60 -0.77 8.48
CA GLY A 44 -2.15 -1.82 9.39
C GLY A 44 -2.56 -1.56 10.84
N GLU A 45 -2.39 -0.33 11.33
CA GLU A 45 -2.77 0.08 12.68
C GLU A 45 -4.28 -0.09 12.90
N MET A 46 -5.11 0.28 11.94
CA MET A 46 -6.57 0.07 12.03
C MET A 46 -6.93 -1.41 12.14
N ASN A 47 -6.32 -2.26 11.31
CA ASN A 47 -6.55 -3.71 11.34
C ASN A 47 -6.07 -4.35 12.66
N VAL A 48 -4.86 -4.02 13.11
CA VAL A 48 -4.28 -4.51 14.36
C VAL A 48 -5.08 -4.04 15.56
N ARG A 49 -5.51 -2.78 15.57
CA ARG A 49 -6.35 -2.24 16.65
C ARG A 49 -7.68 -2.96 16.74
N SER A 50 -8.27 -3.34 15.60
CA SER A 50 -9.52 -4.10 15.57
C SER A 50 -9.36 -5.53 16.09
N LEU A 51 -8.22 -6.18 15.84
CA LEU A 51 -7.99 -7.59 16.19
C LEU A 51 -7.39 -7.77 17.60
N PHE A 52 -6.44 -6.92 17.99
CA PHE A 52 -5.62 -7.07 19.20
C PHE A 52 -5.75 -5.90 20.19
N GLY A 53 -6.62 -4.94 19.91
CA GLY A 53 -6.85 -3.78 20.78
C GLY A 53 -5.67 -2.79 20.83
N LYS A 54 -5.67 -1.91 21.84
CA LYS A 54 -4.71 -0.79 21.95
C LYS A 54 -3.26 -1.24 22.20
N VAL A 55 -3.05 -2.37 22.87
CA VAL A 55 -1.70 -2.87 23.18
C VAL A 55 -1.00 -3.41 21.93
N GLY A 56 -1.74 -4.09 21.05
CA GLY A 56 -1.20 -4.61 19.79
C GLY A 56 -0.65 -3.52 18.86
N VAL A 57 -1.21 -2.31 18.92
CA VAL A 57 -0.77 -1.16 18.12
C VAL A 57 0.67 -0.75 18.45
N TYR A 58 1.06 -0.77 19.72
CA TYR A 58 2.42 -0.40 20.13
C TYR A 58 3.45 -1.40 19.60
N ILE A 59 3.13 -2.69 19.63
CA ILE A 59 3.98 -3.75 19.07
C ILE A 59 4.07 -3.60 17.56
N PHE A 60 2.94 -3.38 16.88
CA PHE A 60 2.92 -3.17 15.43
C PHE A 60 3.78 -1.98 15.00
N ARG A 61 3.72 -0.86 15.74
CA ARG A 61 4.57 0.31 15.48
C ARG A 61 6.07 -0.04 15.60
N ALA A 62 6.45 -0.81 16.62
CA ALA A 62 7.84 -1.26 16.76
C ALA A 62 8.28 -2.16 15.59
N VAL A 63 7.40 -3.08 15.15
CA VAL A 63 7.66 -3.96 14.00
C VAL A 63 7.83 -3.15 12.71
N VAL A 64 6.98 -2.16 12.44
CA VAL A 64 7.07 -1.33 11.22
C VAL A 64 8.37 -0.51 11.19
N ILE A 65 8.78 0.05 12.32
CA ILE A 65 10.07 0.75 12.40
C ILE A 65 11.21 -0.24 12.11
N GLY A 66 11.19 -1.42 12.74
CA GLY A 66 12.17 -2.48 12.49
C GLY A 66 12.19 -2.93 11.02
N SER A 67 11.03 -3.09 10.38
CA SER A 67 10.94 -3.54 9.00
C SER A 67 11.50 -2.52 8.00
N VAL A 68 11.44 -1.22 8.31
CA VAL A 68 12.09 -0.18 7.49
C VAL A 68 13.62 -0.34 7.51
N PHE A 69 14.21 -0.59 8.68
CA PHE A 69 15.66 -0.84 8.79
C PHE A 69 16.06 -2.14 8.09
N VAL A 70 15.30 -3.21 8.34
CA VAL A 70 15.53 -4.53 7.73
C VAL A 70 15.39 -4.44 6.21
N GLY A 71 14.38 -3.75 5.70
CA GLY A 71 14.15 -3.56 4.26
C GLY A 71 15.30 -2.83 3.55
N ALA A 72 16.09 -2.01 4.25
CA ALA A 72 17.27 -1.37 3.70
C ALA A 72 18.49 -2.30 3.57
N ILE A 73 18.49 -3.44 4.28
CA ILE A 73 19.62 -4.39 4.32
C ILE A 73 19.38 -5.60 3.41
N PHE A 74 18.12 -6.02 3.25
CA PHE A 74 17.77 -7.18 2.43
C PHE A 74 17.79 -6.88 0.93
N ALA A 75 18.04 -7.91 0.13
CA ALA A 75 17.99 -7.80 -1.33
C ALA A 75 16.58 -7.42 -1.81
N VAL A 76 16.51 -6.48 -2.74
CA VAL A 76 15.25 -5.92 -3.26
C VAL A 76 14.35 -7.03 -3.81
N THR A 77 14.91 -7.99 -4.55
CA THR A 77 14.17 -9.14 -5.11
C THR A 77 13.49 -9.99 -4.03
N PHE A 78 14.19 -10.27 -2.94
CA PHE A 78 13.64 -11.05 -1.83
C PHE A 78 12.48 -10.32 -1.13
N VAL A 79 12.61 -9.01 -0.95
CA VAL A 79 11.53 -8.18 -0.37
C VAL A 79 10.29 -8.21 -1.27
N TRP A 80 10.47 -8.14 -2.60
CA TRP A 80 9.37 -8.27 -3.55
C TRP A 80 8.70 -9.64 -3.48
N GLU A 81 9.47 -10.74 -3.48
CA GLU A 81 8.93 -12.10 -3.42
C GLU A 81 8.09 -12.35 -2.15
N ILE A 82 8.58 -11.88 -0.99
CA ILE A 82 7.81 -11.95 0.26
C ILE A 82 6.54 -11.12 0.16
N THR A 83 6.65 -9.88 -0.33
CA THR A 83 5.52 -8.96 -0.42
C THR A 83 4.44 -9.51 -1.34
N ASP A 84 4.82 -10.05 -2.50
CA ASP A 84 3.92 -10.65 -3.47
C ASP A 84 3.24 -11.90 -2.90
N THR A 85 3.98 -12.73 -2.17
CA THR A 85 3.44 -13.93 -1.51
C THR A 85 2.40 -13.57 -0.44
N VAL A 86 2.72 -12.61 0.44
CA VAL A 86 1.82 -12.16 1.52
C VAL A 86 0.59 -11.46 0.93
N THR A 87 0.78 -10.63 -0.09
CA THR A 87 -0.32 -9.94 -0.78
C THR A 87 -1.24 -10.94 -1.49
N GLY A 88 -0.66 -11.94 -2.16
CA GLY A 88 -1.43 -13.03 -2.77
C GLY A 88 -2.29 -13.76 -1.73
N LEU A 89 -1.71 -14.07 -0.56
CA LEU A 89 -2.44 -14.71 0.53
C LEU A 89 -3.55 -13.81 1.10
N MET A 90 -3.33 -12.51 1.21
CA MET A 90 -4.32 -11.53 1.68
C MET A 90 -5.47 -11.34 0.68
N VAL A 91 -5.19 -11.37 -0.62
CA VAL A 91 -6.17 -11.12 -1.67
C VAL A 91 -7.21 -12.24 -1.75
N ILE A 92 -6.83 -13.50 -1.52
CA ILE A 92 -7.73 -14.66 -1.59
C ILE A 92 -8.96 -14.52 -0.68
N PRO A 93 -8.84 -14.36 0.66
CA PRO A 93 -9.99 -14.21 1.54
C PRO A 93 -10.78 -12.92 1.26
N ASN A 94 -10.10 -11.84 0.86
CA ASN A 94 -10.76 -10.57 0.53
C ASN A 94 -11.68 -10.69 -0.69
N ILE A 95 -11.22 -11.37 -1.75
CA ILE A 95 -12.03 -11.62 -2.95
C ILE A 95 -13.22 -12.52 -2.60
N ILE A 96 -13.00 -13.59 -1.82
CA ILE A 96 -14.09 -14.48 -1.39
C ILE A 96 -15.15 -13.67 -0.61
N ALA A 97 -14.74 -12.88 0.37
CA ALA A 97 -15.64 -12.01 1.12
C ALA A 97 -16.38 -11.02 0.21
N LEU A 98 -15.70 -10.43 -0.78
CA LEU A 98 -16.30 -9.51 -1.74
C LEU A 98 -17.36 -10.19 -2.62
N ILE A 99 -17.15 -11.44 -3.05
CA ILE A 99 -18.14 -12.21 -3.81
C ILE A 99 -19.41 -12.43 -2.98
N PHE A 100 -19.26 -12.79 -1.69
CA PHE A 100 -20.41 -12.95 -0.79
C PHE A 100 -21.11 -11.62 -0.47
N LEU A 101 -20.35 -10.52 -0.40
CA LEU A 101 -20.88 -9.19 -0.09
C LEU A 101 -21.49 -8.49 -1.32
N ALA A 102 -21.07 -8.85 -2.54
CA ALA A 102 -21.55 -8.28 -3.79
C ALA A 102 -23.10 -8.15 -3.91
N PRO A 103 -23.92 -9.19 -3.59
CA PRO A 103 -25.37 -9.05 -3.62
C PRO A 103 -25.91 -8.06 -2.57
N GLN A 104 -25.30 -8.01 -1.38
CA GLN A 104 -25.69 -7.10 -0.30
C GLN A 104 -25.37 -5.65 -0.67
N THR A 105 -24.17 -5.41 -1.22
CA THR A 105 -23.76 -4.09 -1.72
C THR A 105 -24.65 -3.63 -2.86
N LYS A 106 -25.04 -4.52 -3.79
CA LYS A 106 -25.99 -4.19 -4.87
C LYS A 106 -27.36 -3.79 -4.34
N ALA A 107 -27.86 -4.48 -3.32
CA ALA A 107 -29.12 -4.15 -2.67
C ALA A 107 -29.04 -2.80 -1.93
N ALA A 108 -27.97 -2.57 -1.16
CA ALA A 108 -27.72 -1.31 -0.48
C ALA A 108 -27.58 -0.13 -1.46
N TYR A 109 -26.86 -0.32 -2.57
CA TYR A 109 -26.71 0.67 -3.62
C TYR A 109 -28.04 1.02 -4.30
N LYS A 110 -28.87 0.01 -4.59
CA LYS A 110 -30.22 0.24 -5.14
C LYS A 110 -31.11 1.02 -4.18
N ASN A 111 -31.04 0.73 -2.88
CA ASN A 111 -31.76 1.46 -1.85
C ASN A 111 -31.25 2.91 -1.72
N PHE A 112 -29.94 3.12 -1.79
CA PHE A 112 -29.34 4.45 -1.79
C PHE A 112 -29.80 5.28 -2.99
N LEU A 113 -29.77 4.71 -4.20
CA LEU A 113 -30.27 5.38 -5.40
C LEU A 113 -31.76 5.72 -5.30
N LYS A 114 -32.58 4.81 -4.74
CA LYS A 114 -34.01 5.05 -4.54
C LYS A 114 -34.26 6.22 -3.58
N LYS A 115 -33.53 6.27 -2.47
CA LYS A 115 -33.61 7.38 -1.50
C LYS A 115 -33.11 8.70 -2.09
N ARG A 116 -32.06 8.66 -2.91
CA ARG A 116 -31.54 9.85 -3.61
C ARG A 116 -32.53 10.38 -4.65
N SER A 117 -33.18 9.50 -5.41
CA SER A 117 -34.22 9.90 -6.37
C SER A 117 -35.50 10.42 -5.73
N ALA A 118 -35.74 10.07 -4.46
CA ALA A 118 -36.89 10.52 -3.69
C ALA A 118 -36.64 11.87 -2.98
N GLY A 119 -35.44 12.45 -3.09
CA GLY A 119 -35.08 13.72 -2.43
C GLY A 119 -34.86 13.62 -0.93
N GLU A 120 -34.69 12.41 -0.38
CA GLU A 120 -34.50 12.18 1.08
C GLU A 120 -33.04 12.28 1.54
N LEU A 121 -32.11 12.53 0.61
CA LEU A 121 -30.66 12.54 0.84
C LEU A 121 -30.02 13.88 0.43
N ASP A 122 -30.81 14.94 0.40
CA ASP A 122 -30.30 16.32 0.35
C ASP A 122 -29.91 16.82 1.76
#